data_AF-A0A519F6L5-F1
#
_entry.id   AF-A0A519F6L5-F1
#
_cell.length_a   1.000
_cell.length_b   1.000
_cell.length_c   1.000
_cell.angle_alpha   90.00
_cell.angle_beta   90.00
_cell.angle_gamma   90.00
#
_symmetry.space_group_name_H-M   'P 1'
#
loop_
_entity.id
_entity.type
_entity.pdbx_description
1 polymer ?
#
loop_
_entity_poly.entity_id
_entity_poly.type
_entity_poly.pdbx_seq_one_letter_code
_entity_poly.pdbx_strand_id
1 'polypeptide(L)' 'DQAKYDATYAGAEPIQPQDIADTIFWIMNTPAHVNVNSLELMPVSQTWAGFAIDRSRGEK' A
#
# COMPACT_ATOMS: atom_id res chain seq x y z
N ASP A 1 14.72 4.71 -9.72
CA ASP A 1 15.83 3.78 -9.97
C ASP A 1 15.30 2.38 -9.80
N GLN A 2 15.25 1.60 -10.89
CA GLN A 2 14.64 0.27 -10.96
C GLN A 2 15.26 -0.67 -9.91
N ALA A 3 16.57 -0.60 -9.70
CA ALA A 3 17.29 -1.48 -8.79
C ALA A 3 16.80 -1.35 -7.33
N LYS A 4 16.45 -0.13 -6.89
CA LYS A 4 15.91 0.08 -5.54
C LYS A 4 14.49 -0.44 -5.39
N TYR A 5 13.67 -0.29 -6.44
CA TYR A 5 12.32 -0.86 -6.47
C TYR A 5 12.42 -2.38 -6.38
N ASP A 6 13.23 -3.00 -7.23
CA ASP A 6 13.41 -4.45 -7.25
C ASP A 6 13.90 -4.97 -5.89
N ALA A 7 14.86 -4.30 -5.27
CA ALA A 7 15.38 -4.68 -3.95
C ALA A 7 14.34 -4.53 -2.83
N THR A 8 13.50 -3.49 -2.88
CA THR A 8 12.48 -3.21 -1.85
C THR A 8 11.31 -4.18 -1.93
N TYR A 9 10.89 -4.52 -3.15
CA TYR A 9 9.71 -5.36 -3.41
C TYR A 9 10.08 -6.80 -3.80
N ALA A 10 11.34 -7.20 -3.64
CA ALA A 10 11.80 -8.55 -3.95
C ALA A 10 10.94 -9.61 -3.22
N GLY A 11 10.31 -10.50 -4.00
CA GLY A 11 9.45 -11.56 -3.46
C GLY A 11 8.07 -11.09 -3.00
N ALA A 12 7.71 -9.83 -3.23
CA ALA A 12 6.37 -9.31 -3.03
C ALA A 12 5.63 -9.18 -4.37
N GLU A 13 4.30 -9.17 -4.30
CA GLU A 13 3.40 -8.76 -5.38
C GLU A 13 2.84 -7.36 -5.05
N PRO A 14 3.59 -6.27 -5.32
CA PRO A 14 3.15 -4.92 -5.00
C PRO A 14 2.10 -4.41 -5.99
N ILE A 15 1.33 -3.41 -5.57
CA ILE A 15 0.43 -2.66 -6.46
C ILE A 15 1.23 -2.13 -7.66
N GLN A 16 0.73 -2.41 -8.84
CA GLN A 16 1.27 -1.95 -10.12
C GLN A 16 0.58 -0.65 -10.58
N PRO A 17 1.21 0.12 -11.48
CA PRO A 17 0.59 1.29 -12.06
C PRO A 17 -0.79 1.02 -12.70
N GLN A 18 -0.97 -0.17 -13.27
CA GLN A 18 -2.23 -0.57 -13.89
C GLN A 18 -3.36 -0.72 -12.87
N ASP A 19 -3.09 -1.27 -11.68
CA ASP A 19 -4.11 -1.45 -10.64
C ASP A 19 -4.69 -0.09 -10.19
N ILE A 20 -3.83 0.93 -10.11
CA ILE A 20 -4.26 2.30 -9.78
C ILE A 20 -5.04 2.92 -10.94
N ALA A 21 -4.62 2.71 -12.19
CA ALA A 21 -5.34 3.21 -13.36
C ALA A 21 -6.76 2.62 -13.43
N ASP A 22 -6.90 1.31 -13.20
CA ASP A 22 -8.19 0.61 -13.20
C ASP A 22 -9.07 1.06 -12.02
N THR A 23 -8.47 1.30 -10.85
CA THR A 23 -9.18 1.87 -9.69
C THR A 23 -9.73 3.25 -10.01
N ILE A 24 -8.92 4.15 -10.59
CA ILE A 24 -9.38 5.48 -10.98
C ILE A 24 -10.50 5.38 -12.02
N PHE A 25 -10.34 4.50 -13.01
CA PHE A 25 -11.37 4.26 -14.02
C PHE A 25 -12.70 3.83 -13.37
N TRP A 26 -12.66 2.90 -12.42
CA TRP A 26 -13.85 2.51 -11.67
C TRP A 26 -14.48 3.69 -10.91
N ILE A 27 -13.68 4.47 -10.16
CA ILE A 27 -14.19 5.63 -9.40
C ILE A 27 -14.91 6.62 -10.32
N MET A 28 -14.31 6.96 -11.47
CA MET A 28 -14.86 7.91 -12.43
C MET A 28 -16.18 7.44 -13.08
N ASN A 29 -16.41 6.12 -13.12
CA ASN A 29 -17.58 5.52 -13.77
C ASN A 29 -18.67 5.09 -12.78
N THR A 30 -18.54 5.45 -11.50
CA THR A 30 -19.62 5.22 -10.53
C THR A 30 -20.87 6.06 -10.88
N PRO A 31 -22.09 5.64 -10.48
CA PRO A 31 -23.31 6.41 -10.75
C PRO A 31 -23.21 7.84 -10.22
N ALA A 32 -23.83 8.81 -10.91
CA ALA A 32 -23.69 10.25 -10.62
C ALA A 32 -24.08 10.68 -9.18
N HIS A 33 -24.82 9.86 -8.43
CA HIS A 33 -25.21 10.14 -7.04
C HIS A 33 -24.26 9.49 -6.02
N VAL A 34 -23.19 8.84 -6.46
CA VAL A 34 -22.19 8.18 -5.62
C VAL A 34 -20.95 9.07 -5.52
N ASN A 35 -20.44 9.26 -4.30
CA ASN A 35 -19.21 10.00 -4.04
C ASN A 35 -18.26 9.16 -3.18
N VAL A 36 -17.03 8.95 -3.66
CA VAL A 36 -15.95 8.30 -2.90
C VAL A 36 -15.15 9.39 -2.19
N ASN A 37 -15.31 9.53 -0.88
CA ASN A 37 -14.58 10.53 -0.09
C ASN A 37 -13.09 10.18 0.03
N SER A 38 -12.80 8.91 0.29
CA SER A 38 -11.45 8.38 0.48
C SER A 38 -11.44 6.88 0.22
N LEU A 39 -10.36 6.39 -0.34
CA LEU A 39 -10.13 4.96 -0.58
C LEU A 39 -8.64 4.68 -0.38
N GLU A 40 -8.32 3.80 0.57
CA GLU A 40 -6.94 3.35 0.85
C GLU A 40 -6.76 1.93 0.31
N LEU A 41 -5.68 1.70 -0.44
CA LEU A 41 -5.33 0.40 -1.03
C LEU A 41 -3.93 0.00 -0.60
N MET A 42 -3.77 -1.29 -0.34
CA MET A 42 -2.48 -1.94 -0.10
C MET A 42 -2.49 -3.29 -0.85
N PRO A 43 -1.34 -3.77 -1.36
CA PRO A 43 -1.25 -5.16 -1.79
C PRO A 43 -1.53 -6.08 -0.58
N VAL A 44 -2.12 -7.25 -0.81
CA VAL A 44 -2.50 -8.18 0.28
C VAL A 44 -1.31 -8.57 1.16
N SER A 45 -0.10 -8.53 0.61
CA SER A 45 1.15 -8.79 1.31
C SER A 45 1.56 -7.68 2.29
N GLN A 46 1.02 -6.47 2.18
CA GLN A 46 1.34 -5.33 3.03
C GLN A 46 0.33 -5.20 4.18
N THR A 47 0.85 -5.11 5.41
CA THR A 47 0.06 -4.97 6.64
C THR A 47 0.70 -3.99 7.61
N TRP A 48 -0.01 -3.63 8.68
CA TRP A 48 0.53 -2.79 9.75
C TRP A 48 1.46 -3.59 10.68
N ALA A 49 2.65 -3.06 10.94
CA ALA A 49 3.68 -3.72 11.75
C ALA A 49 3.55 -3.50 13.28
N GLY A 50 2.61 -2.67 13.74
CA GLY A 50 2.47 -2.30 15.15
C GLY A 50 3.57 -1.36 15.66
N PHE A 51 3.81 -1.33 16.97
CA PHE A 51 4.80 -0.45 17.59
C PHE A 51 6.16 -1.16 17.76
N ALA A 52 7.24 -0.48 17.41
CA ALA A 52 8.59 -0.93 17.75
C ALA A 52 8.89 -0.64 19.23
N ILE A 53 9.48 -1.61 19.94
CA ILE A 53 9.88 -1.48 21.36
C ILE A 53 11.41 -1.52 21.44
N ASP A 54 12.03 -0.44 21.91
CA ASP A 54 13.45 -0.44 22.26
C ASP A 54 13.67 -1.15 23.61
N ARG A 55 14.65 -2.06 23.65
CA ARG A 55 14.99 -2.86 24.84
C ARG A 55 16.39 -2.56 25.39
N SER A 56 17.08 -1.56 24.85
CA SER A 56 18.47 -1.23 25.19
C SER A 56 18.71 -0.87 26.68
N ARG A 57 17.67 -0.60 27.46
CA ARG A 57 17.75 -0.06 28.83
C ARG A 57 17.42 -1.04 29.96
N GLY A 58 17.29 -2.34 29.66
CA GLY A 58 16.74 -3.37 30.57
C GLY A 58 17.72 -4.07 31.53
N GLU A 59 19.02 -3.82 31.45
CA GLU A 59 20.00 -4.41 32.36
C GLU A 59 20.71 -3.31 33.19
N LYS A 60 20.24 -3.15 34.42
CA LYS A 60 21.03 -2.65 35.56
C LYS A 60 20.73 -3.50 36.78
#